data_AF-A0A1G7D779-F1
#
_entry.id   AF-A0A1G7D779-F1
#
_cell.length_a   1.000
_cell.length_b   1.000
_cell.length_c   1.000
_cell.angle_alpha   90.00
_cell.angle_beta   90.00
_cell.angle_gamma   90.00
#
_symmetry.space_group_name_H-M   'P 1'
#
loop_
_entity.id
_entity.type
_entity.pdbx_description
1 polymer ?
#
loop_
_entity_poly.entity_id
_entity_poly.type
_entity_poly.pdbx_seq_one_letter_code
_entity_poly.pdbx_strand_id
1 'polypeptide(L)'
;YGYSVTFMAAVLGVYWPGLLCVAFPKRPTPGLRLARAQQRQRFDEAVAKEFANSRQTYGAPRLAIALRRRGIHADKQTTQTVLKALDMTIGLRGQAPRKLVLHADPDPHGYRRPYTRRIRINNRGTIRGSHLEKRQQLACKPKESYTRNNRSARLDSGREWAGSLLGLGADVLSKPVKRALTIAQHIELLRSRGMEVDDALAHQWLSYVSYYRLSAYWYPARRLTSRGVRADAFLPGTRFSDAVALYEADRKLRSLVHDGMERVEIAMRTRVGEVLSATDPLTYVDPQRFRPTFNHQRWMTTLDKRISRAHRNNEAIKHYRNCYGGNYPFWVLAEVLDFADISRLYEGLPASDQRTIAEEMGIVIDLGALSKNQQRKAKLQSPLVRWMEQLTIVRNYCAHHARLWNKSFAPAPTAALRTQPQFAALPEGQSEQVFGVLTVMSSLIRVASPGTTWPAKVTRLIRRDFLPNPLVSPTSLGIPPDWNYSF
;
A
#
# COMPACT_ATOMS: atom_id res chain seq x y z
N TYR A 1 11.55 -27.19 -46.16
CA TYR A 1 12.53 -26.09 -46.12
C TYR A 1 11.96 -24.96 -45.29
N GLY A 2 12.25 -24.92 -43.99
CA GLY A 2 11.78 -23.87 -43.09
C GLY A 2 12.96 -23.01 -42.66
N TYR A 3 12.84 -21.68 -42.77
CA TYR A 3 13.85 -20.75 -42.27
C TYR A 3 13.95 -20.84 -40.75
N SER A 4 15.14 -20.64 -40.19
CA SER A 4 15.31 -20.63 -38.73
C SER A 4 14.59 -19.42 -38.13
N VAL A 5 14.05 -19.59 -36.91
CA VAL A 5 13.34 -18.54 -36.16
C VAL A 5 14.22 -17.30 -35.94
N THR A 6 15.54 -17.51 -35.81
CA THR A 6 16.55 -16.45 -35.73
C THR A 6 16.68 -15.67 -37.04
N PHE A 7 16.62 -16.34 -38.19
CA PHE A 7 16.65 -15.67 -39.50
C PHE A 7 15.38 -14.84 -39.73
N MET A 8 14.21 -15.37 -39.39
CA MET A 8 12.94 -14.62 -39.48
C MET A 8 12.90 -13.41 -38.54
N ALA A 9 13.42 -13.54 -37.32
CA ALA A 9 13.49 -12.44 -36.36
C ALA A 9 14.40 -11.28 -36.86
N ALA A 10 15.50 -11.61 -37.55
CA ALA A 10 16.41 -10.64 -38.13
C ALA A 10 15.79 -9.88 -39.31
N VAL A 11 15.10 -10.59 -40.22
CA VAL A 11 14.42 -9.97 -41.37
C VAL A 11 13.26 -9.06 -40.93
N LEU A 12 12.55 -9.45 -39.88
CA LEU A 12 11.40 -8.70 -39.37
C LEU A 12 11.77 -7.62 -38.34
N GLY A 13 13.05 -7.47 -37.98
CA GLY A 13 13.52 -6.46 -37.03
C GLY A 13 12.94 -6.61 -35.61
N VAL A 14 12.56 -7.82 -35.21
CA VAL A 14 11.87 -8.09 -33.93
C VAL A 14 12.70 -8.96 -32.99
N TYR A 15 12.59 -8.70 -31.70
CA TYR A 15 13.32 -9.40 -30.64
C TYR A 15 12.91 -10.89 -30.58
N TRP A 16 13.87 -11.79 -30.80
CA TRP A 16 13.64 -13.23 -31.04
C TRP A 16 12.80 -13.98 -29.96
N PRO A 17 12.87 -13.68 -28.65
CA PRO A 17 11.99 -14.32 -27.66
C PRO A 17 10.51 -13.89 -27.82
N GLY A 18 10.27 -12.69 -28.34
CA GLY A 18 8.93 -12.21 -28.67
C GLY A 18 8.32 -12.98 -29.83
N LEU A 19 9.13 -13.31 -30.84
CA LEU A 19 8.71 -14.14 -31.97
C LEU A 19 8.37 -15.57 -31.52
N LEU A 20 9.09 -16.12 -30.54
CA LEU A 20 8.78 -17.42 -29.92
C LEU A 20 7.44 -17.43 -29.18
N CYS A 21 7.08 -16.34 -28.48
CA CYS A 21 5.78 -16.25 -27.80
C CYS A 21 4.60 -16.20 -28.78
N VAL A 22 4.80 -15.62 -29.97
CA VAL A 22 3.79 -15.56 -31.03
C VAL A 22 3.72 -16.87 -31.80
N ALA A 23 4.86 -17.49 -32.11
CA ALA A 23 4.94 -18.75 -32.83
C ALA A 23 4.52 -19.96 -31.98
N PHE A 24 4.72 -19.92 -30.65
CA PHE A 24 4.40 -21.00 -29.72
C PHE A 24 3.74 -20.46 -28.44
N PRO A 25 2.48 -20.01 -28.49
CA PRO A 25 1.77 -19.55 -27.31
C PRO A 25 1.55 -20.71 -26.33
N LYS A 26 2.27 -20.72 -25.20
CA LYS A 26 2.00 -21.65 -24.09
C LYS A 26 0.62 -21.34 -23.51
N ARG A 27 -0.41 -22.10 -23.90
CA ARG A 27 -1.73 -22.08 -23.24
C ARG A 27 -1.56 -22.66 -21.83
N PRO A 28 -1.93 -21.93 -20.75
CA PRO A 28 -2.01 -22.54 -19.43
C PRO A 28 -3.11 -23.61 -19.45
N THR A 29 -2.80 -24.82 -18.97
CA THR A 29 -3.75 -25.93 -18.89
C THR A 29 -4.96 -25.53 -18.02
N PRO A 30 -6.21 -25.63 -18.54
CA PRO A 30 -7.43 -25.21 -17.83
C PRO A 30 -7.57 -25.77 -16.41
N GLY A 31 -7.08 -27.00 -16.17
CA GLY A 31 -7.11 -27.66 -14.86
C GLY A 31 -6.33 -26.95 -13.76
N LEU A 32 -5.21 -26.27 -14.08
CA LEU A 32 -4.41 -25.55 -13.08
C LEU A 32 -5.09 -24.28 -12.57
N ARG A 33 -5.90 -23.62 -13.41
CA ARG A 33 -6.70 -22.46 -13.00
C ARG A 33 -7.83 -22.87 -12.05
N LEU A 34 -8.52 -23.96 -12.39
CA LEU A 34 -9.61 -24.49 -11.57
C LEU A 34 -9.10 -24.97 -10.20
N ALA A 35 -7.97 -25.69 -10.17
CA ALA A 35 -7.36 -26.16 -8.93
C ALA A 35 -6.94 -25.01 -8.00
N ARG A 36 -6.37 -23.92 -8.54
CA ARG A 36 -6.02 -22.73 -7.75
C ARG A 36 -7.23 -21.98 -7.21
N ALA A 37 -8.30 -21.88 -8.00
CA ALA A 37 -9.57 -21.28 -7.56
C ALA A 37 -10.20 -22.09 -6.41
N GLN A 38 -10.24 -23.42 -6.53
CA GLN A 38 -10.73 -24.32 -5.48
C GLN A 38 -9.88 -24.26 -4.21
N GLN A 39 -8.56 -24.21 -4.34
CA GLN A 39 -7.65 -24.07 -3.19
C GLN A 39 -7.87 -22.74 -2.46
N ARG A 40 -8.14 -21.65 -3.20
CA ARG A 40 -8.44 -20.35 -2.61
C ARG A 40 -9.78 -20.36 -1.88
N GLN A 41 -10.82 -20.94 -2.48
CA GLN A 41 -12.13 -21.06 -1.86
C GLN A 41 -12.06 -21.84 -0.53
N ARG A 42 -11.35 -22.98 -0.51
CA ARG A 42 -11.13 -23.77 0.71
C ARG A 42 -10.42 -22.99 1.82
N PHE A 43 -9.46 -22.14 1.45
CA PHE A 43 -8.76 -21.29 2.41
C PHE A 43 -9.69 -20.22 2.99
N ASP A 44 -10.49 -19.58 2.15
CA ASP A 44 -11.43 -18.54 2.57
C ASP A 44 -12.51 -19.11 3.51
N GLU A 45 -13.03 -20.30 3.22
CA GLU A 45 -13.97 -21.06 4.07
C GLU A 45 -13.34 -21.42 5.43
N ALA A 46 -12.07 -21.85 5.45
CA ALA A 46 -11.37 -22.20 6.68
C ALA A 46 -11.17 -20.97 7.60
N VAL A 47 -10.85 -19.81 7.02
CA VAL A 47 -10.73 -18.55 7.77
C VAL A 47 -12.09 -18.15 8.36
N ALA A 48 -13.17 -18.24 7.59
CA ALA A 48 -14.52 -17.92 8.06
C ALA A 48 -14.99 -18.84 9.19
N LYS A 49 -14.73 -20.15 9.06
CA LYS A 49 -15.05 -21.14 10.09
C LYS A 49 -14.29 -20.86 11.40
N GLU A 50 -12.99 -20.54 11.32
CA GLU A 50 -12.23 -20.20 12.53
C GLU A 50 -12.63 -18.87 13.16
N PHE A 51 -13.01 -17.89 12.35
CA PHE A 51 -13.53 -16.63 12.85
C PHE A 51 -14.84 -16.85 13.61
N ALA A 52 -15.76 -17.66 13.07
CA ALA A 52 -17.00 -18.04 13.74
C ALA A 52 -16.75 -18.85 15.03
N ASN A 53 -15.85 -19.83 15.01
CA ASN A 53 -15.46 -20.61 16.19
C ASN A 53 -14.88 -19.73 17.31
N SER A 54 -14.18 -18.66 16.94
CA SER A 54 -13.65 -17.69 17.90
C SER A 54 -14.69 -16.72 18.47
N ARG A 55 -15.99 -16.91 18.16
CA ARG A 55 -17.07 -15.95 18.44
C ARG A 55 -16.74 -14.55 17.92
N GLN A 56 -16.08 -14.48 16.75
CA GLN A 56 -15.67 -13.23 16.11
C GLN A 56 -14.71 -12.37 16.95
N THR A 57 -13.96 -12.97 17.88
CA THR A 57 -13.01 -12.22 18.74
C THR A 57 -11.57 -12.24 18.24
N TYR A 58 -11.22 -13.17 17.33
CA TYR A 58 -9.85 -13.31 16.87
C TYR A 58 -9.56 -12.41 15.66
N GLY A 59 -8.56 -11.55 15.77
CA GLY A 59 -7.97 -10.86 14.62
C GLY A 59 -7.06 -11.76 13.80
N ALA A 60 -6.63 -11.27 12.62
CA ALA A 60 -5.82 -12.02 11.65
C ALA A 60 -4.58 -12.74 12.23
N PRO A 61 -3.80 -12.17 13.18
CA PRO A 61 -2.67 -12.88 13.78
C PRO A 61 -3.07 -14.14 14.56
N ARG A 62 -4.18 -14.09 15.31
CA ARG A 62 -4.67 -15.22 16.11
C ARG A 62 -5.31 -16.29 15.22
N LEU A 63 -6.03 -15.88 14.19
CA LEU A 63 -6.60 -16.80 13.20
C LEU A 63 -5.52 -17.53 12.38
N ALA A 64 -4.46 -16.85 11.96
CA ALA A 64 -3.36 -17.50 11.26
C ALA A 64 -2.67 -18.57 12.13
N ILE A 65 -2.54 -18.35 13.45
CA ILE A 65 -2.03 -19.35 14.39
C ILE A 65 -3.01 -20.53 14.54
N ALA A 66 -4.31 -20.25 14.67
CA ALA A 66 -5.34 -21.29 14.79
C ALA A 66 -5.40 -22.18 13.53
N LEU A 67 -5.33 -21.58 12.34
CA LEU A 67 -5.32 -22.30 11.05
C LEU A 67 -4.07 -23.18 10.90
N ARG A 68 -2.89 -22.68 11.31
CA ARG A 68 -1.65 -23.47 11.30
C ARG A 68 -1.72 -24.69 12.21
N ARG A 69 -2.36 -24.58 13.38
CA ARG A 69 -2.57 -25.71 14.29
C ARG A 69 -3.45 -26.82 13.68
N ARG A 70 -4.24 -26.48 12.66
CA ARG A 70 -5.08 -27.42 11.89
C ARG A 70 -4.43 -27.88 10.59
N GLY A 71 -3.14 -27.60 10.38
CA GLY A 71 -2.40 -27.99 9.18
C GLY A 71 -2.64 -27.10 7.96
N ILE A 72 -3.32 -25.96 8.11
CA ILE A 72 -3.57 -25.02 7.01
C ILE A 72 -2.49 -23.94 7.03
N HIS A 73 -1.68 -23.87 5.96
CA HIS A 73 -0.65 -22.85 5.83
C HIS A 73 -1.27 -21.46 5.64
N ALA A 74 -1.30 -20.67 6.72
CA ALA A 74 -1.85 -19.32 6.72
C ALA A 74 -0.80 -18.30 7.20
N ASP A 75 -0.66 -17.17 6.52
CA ASP A 75 0.09 -16.02 7.00
C ASP A 75 -0.85 -14.86 7.38
N LYS A 76 -0.35 -13.95 8.21
CA LYS A 76 -1.12 -12.82 8.74
C LYS A 76 -1.73 -11.96 7.62
N GLN A 77 -0.98 -11.68 6.55
CA GLN A 77 -1.43 -10.76 5.49
C GLN A 77 -2.53 -11.40 4.64
N THR A 78 -2.39 -12.68 4.32
CA THR A 78 -3.41 -13.42 3.57
C THR A 78 -4.69 -13.57 4.40
N THR A 79 -4.59 -13.95 5.68
CA THR A 79 -5.76 -14.02 6.58
C THR A 79 -6.43 -12.66 6.77
N GLN A 80 -5.64 -11.57 6.89
CA GLN A 80 -6.17 -10.21 6.97
C GLN A 80 -6.93 -9.80 5.70
N THR A 81 -6.43 -10.21 4.53
CA THR A 81 -7.07 -9.93 3.24
C THR A 81 -8.41 -10.64 3.14
N VAL A 82 -8.50 -11.88 3.60
CA VAL A 82 -9.75 -12.66 3.64
C VAL A 82 -10.77 -12.05 4.61
N LEU A 83 -10.35 -11.67 5.83
CA LEU A 83 -11.24 -10.99 6.78
C LEU A 83 -11.81 -9.67 6.23
N LYS A 84 -10.99 -8.91 5.51
CA LYS A 84 -11.42 -7.67 4.84
C LYS A 84 -12.36 -7.95 3.67
N ALA A 85 -12.07 -8.98 2.87
CA ALA A 85 -12.87 -9.33 1.70
C ALA A 85 -14.27 -9.87 2.08
N LEU A 86 -14.38 -10.51 3.24
CA LEU A 86 -15.62 -11.09 3.76
C LEU A 86 -16.35 -10.18 4.75
N ASP A 87 -15.92 -8.92 4.91
CA ASP A 87 -16.47 -7.93 5.86
C ASP A 87 -16.54 -8.41 7.32
N MET A 88 -15.68 -9.37 7.67
CA MET A 88 -15.60 -10.01 8.99
C MET A 88 -14.63 -9.27 9.92
N THR A 89 -14.51 -7.95 9.79
CA THR A 89 -13.68 -7.15 10.69
C THR A 89 -14.42 -6.88 11.99
N ILE A 90 -13.77 -7.20 13.12
CA ILE A 90 -14.23 -6.85 14.45
C ILE A 90 -14.47 -5.33 14.49
N GLY A 91 -15.73 -4.94 14.70
CA GLY A 91 -16.12 -3.54 14.82
C GLY A 91 -15.43 -2.90 16.02
N LEU A 92 -14.35 -2.17 15.75
CA LEU A 92 -13.79 -1.18 16.67
C LEU A 92 -13.67 0.13 15.90
N ARG A 93 -14.79 0.86 15.83
CA ARG A 93 -14.76 2.31 15.74
C ARG A 93 -14.04 2.82 16.99
N GLY A 94 -12.99 3.60 16.78
CA GLY A 94 -12.30 4.47 17.74
C GLY A 94 -12.41 4.12 19.22
N GLN A 95 -11.40 3.42 19.74
CA GLN A 95 -10.79 3.70 21.04
C GLN A 95 -9.48 2.89 21.14
N ALA A 96 -8.37 3.58 21.41
CA ALA A 96 -7.12 2.92 21.73
C ALA A 96 -7.30 2.01 22.95
N PRO A 97 -6.59 0.87 23.08
CA PRO A 97 -6.68 0.05 24.28
C PRO A 97 -6.11 0.85 25.45
N ARG A 98 -6.99 1.43 26.27
CA ARG A 98 -6.66 1.79 27.65
C ARG A 98 -6.25 0.49 28.33
N LYS A 99 -5.09 0.52 28.99
CA LYS A 99 -4.68 -0.52 29.93
C LYS A 99 -5.86 -0.79 30.86
N LEU A 100 -6.36 -2.03 30.88
CA LEU A 100 -7.04 -2.55 32.06
C LEU A 100 -5.98 -2.57 33.17
N VAL A 101 -5.93 -1.48 33.93
CA VAL A 101 -5.59 -1.54 35.35
C VAL A 101 -6.83 -2.13 35.99
N LEU A 102 -6.73 -3.34 36.52
CA LEU A 102 -7.73 -3.89 37.41
C LEU A 102 -7.71 -3.01 38.68
N HIS A 103 -8.62 -2.06 38.77
CA HIS A 103 -9.05 -1.51 40.05
C HIS A 103 -9.90 -2.60 40.70
N ALA A 104 -9.33 -3.30 41.68
CA ALA A 104 -10.11 -4.05 42.64
C ALA A 104 -10.67 -3.03 43.63
N ASP A 105 -11.99 -2.88 43.68
CA ASP A 105 -12.65 -2.22 44.79
C ASP A 105 -12.54 -3.11 46.05
N PRO A 106 -12.49 -2.49 47.24
CA PRO A 106 -12.09 -3.15 48.47
C PRO A 106 -13.25 -3.94 49.08
N ASP A 107 -13.01 -5.22 49.39
CA ASP A 107 -13.84 -5.99 50.31
C ASP A 107 -13.54 -5.49 51.74
N PRO A 108 -14.55 -5.15 52.57
CA PRO A 108 -14.34 -4.71 53.93
C PRO A 108 -14.04 -5.92 54.82
N HIS A 109 -13.38 -5.66 55.95
CA HIS A 109 -12.87 -6.64 56.93
C HIS A 109 -11.45 -7.12 56.64
N GLY A 110 -10.51 -6.39 57.23
CA GLY A 110 -9.08 -6.64 57.10
C GLY A 110 -8.59 -7.86 57.87
N TYR A 111 -7.47 -8.41 57.39
CA TYR A 111 -6.35 -8.86 58.21
C TYR A 111 -5.07 -8.90 57.34
N ARG A 112 -3.93 -8.65 57.98
CA ARG A 112 -2.61 -8.34 57.42
C ARG A 112 -1.74 -9.60 57.16
N ARG A 113 -0.78 -9.47 56.21
CA ARG A 113 0.63 -10.01 56.16
C ARG A 113 0.88 -11.44 55.54
N PRO A 114 2.14 -11.87 55.20
CA PRO A 114 2.93 -11.50 53.98
C PRO A 114 3.77 -12.66 53.32
N TYR A 115 4.56 -12.35 52.26
CA TYR A 115 5.69 -13.12 51.65
C TYR A 115 5.36 -14.43 50.85
N THR A 116 6.08 -14.92 49.82
CA THR A 116 7.54 -14.93 49.50
C THR A 116 7.81 -15.27 48.01
N ARG A 117 9.01 -14.90 47.53
CA ARG A 117 9.70 -15.30 46.27
C ARG A 117 9.74 -16.82 46.00
N ARG A 118 9.85 -17.21 44.72
CA ARG A 118 10.81 -18.26 44.29
C ARG A 118 11.25 -18.15 42.82
N ILE A 119 12.57 -18.13 42.66
CA ILE A 119 13.34 -18.31 41.43
C ILE A 119 13.52 -19.81 41.19
N ARG A 120 13.61 -20.26 39.92
CA ARG A 120 14.27 -21.52 39.57
C ARG A 120 14.99 -21.41 38.22
N ILE A 121 16.24 -21.87 38.21
CA ILE A 121 17.18 -22.01 37.08
C ILE A 121 17.53 -23.51 36.95
N ASN A 122 18.14 -23.89 35.80
CA ASN A 122 18.91 -25.11 35.44
C ASN A 122 18.13 -26.30 34.83
N ASN A 123 18.65 -27.13 33.90
CA ASN A 123 19.82 -27.12 32.99
C ASN A 123 19.69 -28.34 32.02
N ARG A 124 20.35 -28.26 30.83
CA ARG A 124 21.02 -29.31 30.00
C ARG A 124 20.37 -30.67 29.63
N GLY A 125 20.60 -31.10 28.37
CA GLY A 125 20.65 -32.52 27.99
C GLY A 125 20.57 -32.80 26.47
N THR A 126 21.71 -33.15 25.86
CA THR A 126 21.93 -33.65 24.48
C THR A 126 21.61 -35.15 24.35
N ILE A 127 21.24 -35.68 23.17
CA ILE A 127 21.64 -37.01 22.62
C ILE A 127 21.27 -37.13 21.12
N ARG A 128 22.11 -37.85 20.38
CA ARG A 128 22.14 -38.18 18.93
C ARG A 128 21.41 -39.49 18.57
N GLY A 129 21.13 -39.66 17.26
CA GLY A 129 21.11 -40.94 16.50
C GLY A 129 19.72 -41.57 16.39
N SER A 130 19.34 -42.32 15.34
CA SER A 130 19.91 -42.71 14.02
C SER A 130 18.91 -43.71 13.40
N HIS A 131 18.85 -43.81 12.06
CA HIS A 131 18.46 -45.02 11.29
C HIS A 131 16.98 -45.51 11.41
N LEU A 132 16.31 -46.17 10.45
CA LEU A 132 16.52 -46.60 9.05
C LEU A 132 15.19 -47.28 8.62
N GLU A 133 14.76 -47.16 7.34
CA GLU A 133 13.97 -48.17 6.56
C GLU A 133 12.55 -48.59 7.06
N LYS A 134 11.58 -49.12 6.30
CA LYS A 134 11.37 -49.55 4.89
C LYS A 134 9.85 -49.84 4.75
N ARG A 135 9.28 -49.60 3.55
CA ARG A 135 8.22 -50.41 2.86
C ARG A 135 6.87 -50.63 3.60
N GLN A 136 5.71 -50.92 2.99
CA GLN A 136 5.30 -51.34 1.65
C GLN A 136 3.77 -51.12 1.52
N GLN A 137 3.34 -50.78 0.29
CA GLN A 137 2.12 -51.19 -0.44
C GLN A 137 0.97 -51.88 0.31
N LEU A 138 -0.27 -51.48 0.01
CA LEU A 138 -1.26 -52.36 -0.64
C LEU A 138 -2.51 -51.59 -1.09
N ALA A 139 -3.01 -52.02 -2.25
CA ALA A 139 -4.15 -51.49 -2.99
C ALA A 139 -5.47 -52.11 -2.51
N CYS A 140 -6.60 -51.42 -2.74
CA CYS A 140 -7.81 -52.04 -3.29
C CYS A 140 -8.82 -50.98 -3.78
N LYS A 141 -9.30 -51.19 -5.01
CA LYS A 141 -10.49 -50.59 -5.68
C LYS A 141 -11.74 -51.46 -5.32
N PRO A 142 -12.91 -51.34 -5.99
CA PRO A 142 -13.82 -50.21 -6.29
C PRO A 142 -15.31 -50.58 -5.99
N LYS A 143 -16.28 -49.72 -6.37
CA LYS A 143 -17.63 -50.02 -6.97
C LYS A 143 -18.42 -48.69 -7.08
N GLU A 144 -18.79 -48.20 -8.26
CA GLU A 144 -20.04 -48.45 -9.04
C GLU A 144 -21.32 -48.15 -8.23
N SER A 145 -22.29 -47.33 -8.65
CA SER A 145 -23.08 -47.50 -9.89
C SER A 145 -24.18 -46.40 -10.05
N TYR A 146 -24.46 -46.08 -11.32
CA TYR A 146 -25.76 -45.86 -12.02
C TYR A 146 -26.84 -44.80 -11.64
N THR A 147 -27.05 -43.88 -12.62
CA THR A 147 -28.30 -43.37 -13.31
C THR A 147 -29.48 -42.77 -12.51
N ARG A 148 -30.31 -41.83 -13.01
CA ARG A 148 -30.95 -41.69 -14.35
C ARG A 148 -31.65 -40.30 -14.49
N ASN A 149 -31.72 -39.83 -15.74
CA ASN A 149 -32.64 -38.89 -16.44
C ASN A 149 -33.97 -38.47 -15.73
N ASN A 150 -34.70 -37.37 -16.01
CA ASN A 150 -34.90 -36.52 -17.20
C ASN A 150 -35.85 -35.33 -16.83
N ARG A 151 -35.79 -34.21 -17.59
CA ARG A 151 -36.90 -33.29 -18.07
C ARG A 151 -37.92 -32.70 -17.04
N SER A 152 -38.55 -31.52 -17.16
CA SER A 152 -38.64 -30.40 -18.11
C SER A 152 -39.61 -29.34 -17.52
N ALA A 153 -39.48 -28.08 -17.97
CA ALA A 153 -40.56 -27.08 -18.22
C ALA A 153 -41.05 -26.07 -17.13
N ARG A 154 -40.86 -24.78 -17.51
CA ARG A 154 -41.76 -23.59 -17.52
C ARG A 154 -42.50 -23.14 -16.24
N LEU A 155 -42.18 -21.93 -15.76
CA LEU A 155 -42.92 -20.64 -15.86
C LEU A 155 -44.24 -20.62 -15.06
N ASP A 156 -44.32 -19.87 -13.95
CA ASP A 156 -45.04 -18.58 -13.90
C ASP A 156 -44.90 -17.84 -12.54
N SER A 157 -45.29 -16.58 -12.58
CA SER A 157 -45.27 -15.46 -11.62
C SER A 157 -45.78 -15.66 -10.16
N GLY A 158 -45.25 -14.83 -9.25
CA GLY A 158 -46.09 -14.03 -8.33
C GLY A 158 -46.03 -14.27 -6.80
N ARG A 159 -45.55 -13.23 -6.09
CA ARG A 159 -45.85 -12.79 -4.70
C ARG A 159 -45.24 -13.50 -3.48
N GLU A 160 -44.40 -12.71 -2.79
CA GLU A 160 -44.38 -12.36 -1.36
C GLU A 160 -44.47 -13.43 -0.26
N TRP A 161 -43.29 -13.73 0.30
CA TRP A 161 -42.91 -13.79 1.72
C TRP A 161 -43.93 -14.27 2.78
N ALA A 162 -43.71 -15.50 3.25
CA ALA A 162 -43.77 -15.83 4.68
C ALA A 162 -42.98 -17.11 5.00
N GLY A 163 -42.13 -17.05 6.03
CA GLY A 163 -41.94 -18.18 6.94
C GLY A 163 -40.70 -19.07 6.80
N SER A 164 -39.77 -18.83 7.72
CA SER A 164 -38.95 -19.84 8.41
C SER A 164 -37.66 -20.35 7.76
N LEU A 165 -36.55 -19.83 8.31
CA LEU A 165 -35.35 -20.56 8.72
C LEU A 165 -35.29 -22.03 8.26
N LEU A 166 -34.50 -22.29 7.21
CA LEU A 166 -33.61 -23.45 7.03
C LEU A 166 -32.91 -23.29 5.67
N GLY A 167 -31.58 -23.36 5.65
CA GLY A 167 -30.81 -23.47 4.40
C GLY A 167 -29.84 -22.33 4.11
N LEU A 168 -28.70 -22.34 4.82
CA LEU A 168 -27.48 -21.64 4.43
C LEU A 168 -27.03 -22.11 3.04
N GLY A 169 -27.14 -21.22 2.06
CA GLY A 169 -26.69 -21.46 0.69
C GLY A 169 -26.97 -20.27 -0.20
N ALA A 170 -26.70 -19.05 0.26
CA ALA A 170 -26.69 -17.91 -0.64
C ALA A 170 -25.42 -18.00 -1.49
N ASP A 171 -25.53 -18.66 -2.64
CA ASP A 171 -24.64 -18.42 -3.76
C ASP A 171 -24.63 -16.90 -3.98
N VAL A 172 -23.52 -16.25 -3.62
CA VAL A 172 -23.28 -14.85 -3.95
C VAL A 172 -23.08 -14.83 -5.46
N LEU A 173 -24.19 -14.76 -6.21
CA LEU A 173 -24.17 -14.59 -7.65
C LEU A 173 -23.30 -13.38 -7.97
N SER A 174 -22.13 -13.63 -8.53
CA SER A 174 -21.21 -12.57 -8.93
C SER A 174 -21.94 -11.64 -9.88
N LYS A 175 -21.97 -10.33 -9.56
CA LYS A 175 -22.60 -9.34 -10.45
C LYS A 175 -21.99 -9.48 -11.86
N PRO A 176 -22.81 -9.51 -12.91
CA PRO A 176 -22.31 -9.63 -14.27
C PRO A 176 -21.39 -8.46 -14.60
N VAL A 177 -20.37 -8.73 -15.42
CA VAL A 177 -19.43 -7.71 -15.89
C VAL A 177 -20.22 -6.66 -16.69
N LYS A 178 -19.97 -5.38 -16.38
CA LYS A 178 -20.65 -4.27 -17.08
C LYS A 178 -20.25 -4.26 -18.55
N ARG A 179 -21.23 -4.07 -19.43
CA ARG A 179 -21.00 -3.91 -20.87
C ARG A 179 -20.26 -2.58 -21.12
N ALA A 180 -19.40 -2.57 -22.14
CA ALA A 180 -18.78 -1.34 -22.62
C ALA A 180 -19.87 -0.44 -23.24
N LEU A 181 -19.77 0.86 -22.98
CA LEU A 181 -20.67 1.88 -23.50
C LEU A 181 -19.91 2.84 -24.43
N THR A 182 -20.61 3.38 -25.42
CA THR A 182 -20.10 4.48 -26.25
C THR A 182 -20.03 5.78 -25.46
N ILE A 183 -19.35 6.80 -25.99
CA ILE A 183 -19.29 8.12 -25.35
C ILE A 183 -20.69 8.73 -25.20
N ALA A 184 -21.52 8.68 -26.24
CA ALA A 184 -22.90 9.15 -26.19
C ALA A 184 -23.72 8.41 -25.11
N GLN A 185 -23.54 7.09 -24.98
CA GLN A 185 -24.20 6.30 -23.94
C GLN A 185 -23.69 6.64 -22.53
N HIS A 186 -22.40 6.96 -22.36
CA HIS A 186 -21.89 7.44 -21.08
C HIS A 186 -22.47 8.80 -20.69
N ILE A 187 -22.61 9.72 -21.64
CA ILE A 187 -23.23 11.04 -21.42
C ILE A 187 -24.67 10.85 -20.94
N GLU A 188 -25.46 10.03 -21.63
CA GLU A 188 -26.84 9.74 -21.25
C GLU A 188 -26.93 9.03 -19.89
N LEU A 189 -26.00 8.12 -19.60
CA LEU A 189 -25.90 7.48 -18.28
C LEU A 189 -25.62 8.48 -17.16
N LEU A 190 -24.81 9.51 -17.40
CA LEU A 190 -24.52 10.55 -16.41
C LEU A 190 -25.76 11.43 -16.18
N ARG A 191 -26.45 11.83 -17.25
CA ARG A 191 -27.71 12.61 -17.19
C ARG A 191 -28.82 11.88 -16.46
N SER A 192 -29.08 10.62 -16.83
CA SER A 192 -30.10 9.79 -16.17
C SER A 192 -29.81 9.54 -14.68
N ARG A 193 -28.57 9.72 -14.23
CA ARG A 193 -28.17 9.68 -12.81
C ARG A 193 -28.28 11.02 -12.09
N GLY A 194 -28.69 12.09 -12.77
CA GLY A 194 -28.87 13.43 -12.21
C GLY A 194 -27.63 14.32 -12.22
N MET A 195 -26.65 14.04 -13.08
CA MET A 195 -25.52 14.95 -13.32
C MET A 195 -25.85 15.94 -14.44
N GLU A 196 -25.51 17.20 -14.25
CA GLU A 196 -25.54 18.21 -15.31
C GLU A 196 -24.34 18.00 -16.25
N VAL A 197 -24.61 17.77 -17.53
CA VAL A 197 -23.60 17.42 -18.53
C VAL A 197 -23.74 18.32 -19.75
N ASP A 198 -22.67 19.04 -20.07
CA ASP A 198 -22.46 19.69 -21.36
C ASP A 198 -21.88 18.69 -22.36
N ASP A 199 -22.52 18.53 -23.52
CA ASP A 199 -22.18 17.45 -24.47
C ASP A 199 -20.83 17.66 -25.13
N ALA A 200 -20.50 18.89 -25.53
CA ALA A 200 -19.24 19.19 -26.17
C ALA A 200 -18.06 18.92 -25.22
N LEU A 201 -18.15 19.41 -23.99
CA LEU A 201 -17.16 19.20 -22.95
C LEU A 201 -17.05 17.71 -22.59
N ALA A 202 -18.18 17.04 -22.35
CA ALA A 202 -18.17 15.63 -21.98
C ALA A 202 -17.61 14.74 -23.10
N HIS A 203 -17.98 15.01 -24.35
CA HIS A 203 -17.45 14.28 -25.49
C HIS A 203 -15.93 14.45 -25.61
N GLN A 204 -15.43 15.68 -25.51
CA GLN A 204 -13.99 15.97 -25.53
C GLN A 204 -13.26 15.19 -24.43
N TRP A 205 -13.72 15.31 -23.18
CA TRP A 205 -13.05 14.69 -22.04
C TRP A 205 -13.13 13.17 -22.07
N LEU A 206 -14.29 12.58 -22.40
CA LEU A 206 -14.44 11.13 -22.45
C LEU A 206 -13.69 10.48 -23.63
N SER A 207 -13.35 11.26 -24.67
CA SER A 207 -12.51 10.80 -25.78
C SER A 207 -11.05 10.59 -25.37
N TYR A 208 -10.51 11.45 -24.50
CA TYR A 208 -9.08 11.44 -24.12
C TYR A 208 -8.82 10.99 -22.68
N VAL A 209 -9.85 11.03 -21.83
CA VAL A 209 -9.81 10.64 -20.42
C VAL A 209 -10.96 9.68 -20.16
N SER A 210 -10.62 8.40 -19.98
CA SER A 210 -11.62 7.35 -19.84
C SER A 210 -12.64 7.65 -18.75
N TYR A 211 -13.91 7.28 -19.00
CA TYR A 211 -15.00 7.40 -18.04
C TYR A 211 -14.61 6.89 -16.65
N TYR A 212 -13.94 5.73 -16.58
CA TYR A 212 -13.52 5.14 -15.33
C TYR A 212 -12.55 6.04 -14.55
N ARG A 213 -11.61 6.68 -15.23
CA ARG A 213 -10.64 7.58 -14.59
C ARG A 213 -11.31 8.83 -14.03
N LEU A 214 -12.17 9.47 -14.81
CA LEU A 214 -12.92 10.65 -14.33
C LEU A 214 -13.92 10.27 -13.24
N SER A 215 -14.44 9.04 -13.24
CA SER A 215 -15.40 8.58 -12.24
C SER A 215 -14.92 8.59 -10.81
N ALA A 216 -13.61 8.55 -10.62
CA ALA A 216 -13.00 8.74 -9.31
C ALA A 216 -13.27 10.14 -8.73
N TYR A 217 -13.45 11.17 -9.55
CA TYR A 217 -13.54 12.57 -9.11
C TYR A 217 -14.97 12.99 -8.73
N TRP A 218 -15.99 12.45 -9.41
CA TRP A 218 -17.40 12.65 -9.03
C TRP A 218 -17.94 11.56 -8.08
N TYR A 219 -17.15 10.54 -7.73
CA TYR A 219 -17.61 9.48 -6.82
C TYR A 219 -18.16 10.02 -5.48
N PRO A 220 -17.52 11.03 -4.83
CA PRO A 220 -18.04 11.61 -3.59
C PRO A 220 -19.35 12.40 -3.76
N ALA A 221 -19.69 12.79 -4.98
CA ALA A 221 -20.94 13.51 -5.31
C ALA A 221 -22.16 12.59 -5.40
N ARG A 222 -21.97 11.26 -5.32
CA ARG A 222 -23.07 10.30 -5.33
C ARG A 222 -23.87 10.34 -4.03
N ARG A 223 -25.19 10.23 -4.11
CA ARG A 223 -26.06 10.17 -2.93
C ARG A 223 -25.69 9.00 -2.03
N LEU A 224 -25.72 9.21 -0.73
CA LEU A 224 -25.68 8.13 0.25
C LEU A 224 -27.09 7.57 0.42
N THR A 225 -27.23 6.26 0.41
CA THR A 225 -28.45 5.58 0.82
C THR A 225 -28.61 5.68 2.35
N SER A 226 -29.80 5.36 2.86
CA SER A 226 -30.05 5.30 4.32
C SER A 226 -29.10 4.37 5.08
N ARG A 227 -28.48 3.40 4.38
CA ARG A 227 -27.49 2.47 4.94
C ARG A 227 -26.04 2.98 4.82
N GLY A 228 -25.83 4.23 4.40
CA GLY A 228 -24.50 4.83 4.24
C GLY A 228 -23.71 4.34 3.03
N VAL A 229 -24.36 3.67 2.07
CA VAL A 229 -23.71 3.17 0.83
C VAL A 229 -23.92 4.18 -0.29
N ARG A 230 -22.90 4.42 -1.13
CA ARG A 230 -23.02 5.30 -2.30
C ARG A 230 -23.94 4.67 -3.34
N ALA A 231 -25.02 5.37 -3.68
CA ALA A 231 -25.92 5.04 -4.77
C ALA A 231 -25.30 5.39 -6.14
N ASP A 232 -26.02 5.07 -7.21
CA ASP A 232 -25.63 5.50 -8.56
C ASP A 232 -26.08 6.93 -8.89
N ALA A 233 -27.15 7.42 -8.25
CA ALA A 233 -27.64 8.79 -8.43
C ALA A 233 -26.73 9.84 -7.77
N PHE A 234 -26.61 11.00 -8.41
CA PHE A 234 -25.84 12.15 -7.95
C PHE A 234 -26.66 13.07 -7.04
N LEU A 235 -25.96 13.89 -6.25
CA LEU A 235 -26.56 14.98 -5.52
C LEU A 235 -27.05 16.06 -6.51
N PRO A 236 -28.19 16.73 -6.26
CA PRO A 236 -28.64 17.85 -7.09
C PRO A 236 -27.56 18.91 -7.27
N GLY A 237 -27.45 19.48 -8.46
CA GLY A 237 -26.42 20.48 -8.80
C GLY A 237 -25.02 19.91 -9.04
N THR A 238 -24.86 18.58 -9.12
CA THR A 238 -23.57 17.98 -9.51
C THR A 238 -23.30 18.20 -10.99
N ARG A 239 -22.22 18.88 -11.33
CA ARG A 239 -21.86 19.20 -12.72
C ARG A 239 -20.65 18.40 -13.18
N PHE A 240 -20.68 17.93 -14.44
CA PHE A 240 -19.54 17.25 -15.05
C PHE A 240 -18.30 18.16 -15.11
N SER A 241 -18.51 19.45 -15.36
CA SER A 241 -17.46 20.48 -15.38
C SER A 241 -16.68 20.57 -14.06
N ASP A 242 -17.35 20.42 -12.91
CA ASP A 242 -16.69 20.47 -11.59
C ASP A 242 -15.77 19.27 -11.40
N ALA A 243 -16.18 18.08 -11.86
CA ALA A 243 -15.35 16.89 -11.76
C ALA A 243 -14.13 16.95 -12.70
N VAL A 244 -14.30 17.55 -13.88
CA VAL A 244 -13.19 17.84 -14.80
C VAL A 244 -12.22 18.88 -14.20
N ALA A 245 -12.74 19.96 -13.64
CA ALA A 245 -11.92 20.98 -12.99
C ALA A 245 -11.10 20.38 -11.83
N LEU A 246 -11.71 19.47 -11.06
CA LEU A 246 -11.02 18.76 -9.99
C LEU A 246 -9.96 17.78 -10.52
N TYR A 247 -10.24 17.08 -11.62
CA TYR A 247 -9.25 16.25 -12.31
C TYR A 247 -8.03 17.08 -12.72
N GLU A 248 -8.25 18.26 -13.30
CA GLU A 248 -7.18 19.17 -13.72
C GLU A 248 -6.41 19.75 -12.53
N ALA A 249 -7.10 20.12 -11.44
CA ALA A 249 -6.46 20.56 -10.21
C ALA A 249 -5.51 19.47 -9.66
N ASP A 250 -5.95 18.22 -9.63
CA ASP A 250 -5.15 17.06 -9.21
C ASP A 250 -4.01 16.74 -10.19
N ARG A 251 -4.17 17.00 -11.49
CA ARG A 251 -3.08 16.93 -12.49
C ARG A 251 -2.00 17.97 -12.21
N LYS A 252 -2.38 19.23 -11.99
CA LYS A 252 -1.46 20.31 -11.62
C LYS A 252 -0.76 19.99 -10.30
N LEU A 253 -1.47 19.40 -9.33
CA LEU A 253 -0.90 18.99 -8.04
C LEU A 253 0.17 17.92 -8.22
N ARG A 254 -0.08 16.89 -9.04
CA ARG A 254 0.94 15.88 -9.37
C ARG A 254 2.19 16.50 -9.99
N SER A 255 2.05 17.48 -10.88
CA SER A 255 3.19 18.19 -11.47
C SER A 255 4.01 18.93 -10.42
N LEU A 256 3.35 19.64 -9.50
CA LEU A 256 4.05 20.29 -8.38
C LEU A 256 4.71 19.28 -7.46
N VAL A 257 4.05 18.18 -7.11
CA VAL A 257 4.64 17.13 -6.29
C VAL A 257 5.85 16.52 -6.99
N HIS A 258 5.82 16.31 -8.30
CA HIS A 258 6.98 15.81 -9.05
C HIS A 258 8.17 16.79 -9.00
N ASP A 259 7.93 18.08 -9.29
CA ASP A 259 8.93 19.15 -9.19
C ASP A 259 9.51 19.29 -7.77
N GLY A 260 8.69 19.09 -6.74
CA GLY A 260 9.15 19.08 -5.36
C GLY A 260 9.98 17.84 -5.01
N MET A 261 9.51 16.66 -5.46
CA MET A 261 10.16 15.38 -5.19
C MET A 261 11.54 15.27 -5.82
N GLU A 262 11.76 15.86 -6.99
CA GLU A 262 13.09 15.90 -7.62
C GLU A 262 14.14 16.48 -6.64
N ARG A 263 13.85 17.63 -6.04
CA ARG A 263 14.75 18.30 -5.08
C ARG A 263 14.95 17.48 -3.80
N VAL A 264 13.87 16.88 -3.29
CA VAL A 264 13.93 16.02 -2.09
C VAL A 264 14.73 14.75 -2.36
N GLU A 265 14.54 14.12 -3.53
CA GLU A 265 15.23 12.89 -3.93
C GLU A 265 16.73 13.12 -4.05
N ILE A 266 17.16 14.18 -4.74
CA ILE A 266 18.57 14.53 -4.88
C ILE A 266 19.18 14.87 -3.51
N ALA A 267 18.54 15.73 -2.71
CA ALA A 267 19.06 16.07 -1.38
C ALA A 267 19.22 14.84 -0.49
N MET A 268 18.20 13.96 -0.46
CA MET A 268 18.25 12.74 0.35
C MET A 268 19.36 11.80 -0.12
N ARG A 269 19.51 11.65 -1.43
CA ARG A 269 20.57 10.83 -2.04
C ARG A 269 21.96 11.34 -1.64
N THR A 270 22.18 12.64 -1.73
CA THR A 270 23.45 13.28 -1.32
C THR A 270 23.73 13.04 0.16
N ARG A 271 22.77 13.34 1.05
CA ARG A 271 22.97 13.19 2.51
C ARG A 271 23.20 11.76 2.95
N VAL A 272 22.43 10.81 2.40
CA VAL A 272 22.67 9.38 2.64
C VAL A 272 24.05 8.98 2.14
N GLY A 273 24.47 9.45 0.97
CA GLY A 273 25.78 9.13 0.41
C GLY A 273 26.94 9.69 1.22
N GLU A 274 26.87 10.95 1.63
CA GLU A 274 27.89 11.60 2.47
C GLU A 274 28.08 10.83 3.79
N VAL A 275 27.00 10.54 4.51
CA VAL A 275 27.06 9.83 5.80
C VAL A 275 27.48 8.37 5.65
N LEU A 276 27.06 7.70 4.56
CA LEU A 276 27.42 6.31 4.34
C LEU A 276 28.87 6.14 3.88
N SER A 277 29.38 7.06 3.05
CA SER A 277 30.71 6.99 2.45
C SER A 277 31.78 7.83 3.16
N ALA A 278 31.48 8.37 4.34
CA ALA A 278 32.40 9.21 5.11
C ALA A 278 33.76 8.55 5.39
N THR A 279 33.79 7.22 5.56
CA THR A 279 35.01 6.47 5.86
C THR A 279 35.56 5.70 4.66
N ASP A 280 34.68 5.09 3.87
CA ASP A 280 35.04 4.30 2.70
C ASP A 280 33.92 4.43 1.64
N PRO A 281 34.24 4.76 0.38
CA PRO A 281 33.28 4.80 -0.73
C PRO A 281 32.44 3.52 -0.91
N LEU A 282 32.94 2.36 -0.47
CA LEU A 282 32.32 1.04 -0.59
C LEU A 282 31.65 0.55 0.69
N THR A 283 31.55 1.38 1.74
CA THR A 283 30.97 1.01 3.05
C THR A 283 29.57 0.37 2.93
N TYR A 284 28.80 0.72 1.88
CA TYR A 284 27.48 0.13 1.62
C TYR A 284 27.51 -1.39 1.41
N VAL A 285 28.65 -1.99 1.07
CA VAL A 285 28.83 -3.44 0.88
C VAL A 285 28.86 -4.19 2.22
N ASP A 286 29.30 -3.54 3.29
CA ASP A 286 29.39 -4.17 4.61
C ASP A 286 28.02 -4.23 5.31
N PRO A 287 27.45 -5.43 5.54
CA PRO A 287 26.18 -5.56 6.26
C PRO A 287 26.25 -5.08 7.71
N GLN A 288 27.43 -5.06 8.34
CA GLN A 288 27.60 -4.62 9.74
C GLN A 288 27.41 -3.10 9.91
N ARG A 289 27.52 -2.34 8.81
CA ARG A 289 27.22 -0.90 8.78
C ARG A 289 25.75 -0.60 9.06
N PHE A 290 24.86 -1.57 8.83
CA PHE A 290 23.42 -1.41 8.90
C PHE A 290 22.83 -2.03 10.16
N ARG A 291 21.58 -1.67 10.45
CA ARG A 291 20.86 -2.24 11.59
C ARG A 291 20.59 -3.73 11.38
N PRO A 292 20.60 -4.57 12.43
CA PRO A 292 20.34 -6.01 12.31
C PRO A 292 18.99 -6.38 11.69
N THR A 293 18.00 -5.48 11.78
CA THR A 293 16.67 -5.67 11.19
C THR A 293 16.60 -5.35 9.70
N PHE A 294 17.66 -4.76 9.13
CA PHE A 294 17.71 -4.41 7.72
C PHE A 294 18.10 -5.61 6.88
N ASN A 295 17.33 -5.90 5.83
CA ASN A 295 17.65 -6.97 4.90
C ASN A 295 18.65 -6.45 3.85
N HIS A 296 19.91 -6.35 4.25
CA HIS A 296 21.02 -5.87 3.42
C HIS A 296 21.16 -6.69 2.13
N GLN A 297 21.13 -8.03 2.23
CA GLN A 297 21.24 -8.91 1.06
C GLN A 297 20.17 -8.62 -0.02
N ARG A 298 18.93 -8.37 0.39
CA ARG A 298 17.85 -8.01 -0.54
C ARG A 298 18.09 -6.65 -1.17
N TRP A 299 18.62 -5.69 -0.41
CA TRP A 299 18.97 -4.38 -0.93
C TRP A 299 20.12 -4.48 -1.94
N MET A 300 21.18 -5.24 -1.64
CA MET A 300 22.28 -5.55 -2.57
C MET A 300 21.78 -6.24 -3.85
N THR A 301 20.87 -7.21 -3.73
CA THR A 301 20.24 -7.85 -4.91
C THR A 301 19.46 -6.86 -5.78
N THR A 302 18.89 -5.82 -5.16
CA THR A 302 18.18 -4.75 -5.87
C THR A 302 19.18 -3.83 -6.55
N LEU A 303 20.24 -3.44 -5.86
CA LEU A 303 21.35 -2.65 -6.39
C LEU A 303 21.98 -3.34 -7.62
N ASP A 304 22.30 -4.63 -7.56
CA ASP A 304 22.88 -5.37 -8.68
C ASP A 304 21.99 -5.33 -9.92
N LYS A 305 20.66 -5.39 -9.73
CA LYS A 305 19.69 -5.25 -10.82
C LYS A 305 19.68 -3.84 -11.39
N ARG A 306 19.82 -2.79 -10.57
CA ARG A 306 19.92 -1.40 -11.03
C ARG A 306 21.19 -1.20 -11.85
N ILE A 307 22.34 -1.65 -11.34
CA ILE A 307 23.63 -1.61 -12.04
C ILE A 307 23.53 -2.35 -13.37
N SER A 308 23.01 -3.59 -13.37
CA SER A 308 22.86 -4.40 -14.58
C SER A 308 21.98 -3.75 -15.64
N ARG A 309 20.91 -3.04 -15.23
CA ARG A 309 20.06 -2.29 -16.14
C ARG A 309 20.77 -1.04 -16.68
N ALA A 310 21.44 -0.29 -15.80
CA ALA A 310 22.14 0.95 -16.15
C ALA A 310 23.35 0.71 -17.06
N HIS A 311 24.03 -0.43 -16.91
CA HIS A 311 25.21 -0.81 -17.68
C HIS A 311 25.05 -0.65 -19.20
N ARG A 312 23.83 -0.82 -19.73
CA ARG A 312 23.56 -0.67 -21.17
C ARG A 312 23.81 0.77 -21.66
N ASN A 313 23.42 1.76 -20.86
CA ASN A 313 23.28 3.16 -21.31
C ASN A 313 23.98 4.18 -20.41
N ASN A 314 24.64 3.77 -19.32
CA ASN A 314 25.31 4.68 -18.38
C ASN A 314 26.84 4.50 -18.49
N GLU A 315 27.52 5.53 -18.99
CA GLU A 315 28.97 5.52 -19.21
C GLU A 315 29.78 5.43 -17.92
N ALA A 316 29.33 6.06 -16.83
CA ALA A 316 30.00 5.96 -15.53
C ALA A 316 29.98 4.51 -15.02
N ILE A 317 28.85 3.82 -15.14
CA ILE A 317 28.75 2.40 -14.75
C ILE A 317 29.66 1.51 -15.62
N LYS A 318 29.74 1.75 -16.93
CA LYS A 318 30.66 1.01 -17.80
C LYS A 318 32.12 1.25 -17.42
N HIS A 319 32.48 2.51 -17.19
CA HIS A 319 33.83 2.90 -16.79
C HIS A 319 34.26 2.22 -15.49
N TYR A 320 33.43 2.27 -14.44
CA TYR A 320 33.75 1.62 -13.17
C TYR A 320 33.79 0.10 -13.25
N ARG A 321 32.96 -0.51 -14.10
CA ARG A 321 33.05 -1.94 -14.37
C ARG A 321 34.39 -2.33 -15.01
N ASN A 322 34.81 -1.60 -16.03
CA ASN A 322 35.97 -1.94 -16.85
C ASN A 322 37.29 -1.57 -16.18
N CYS A 323 37.36 -0.43 -15.50
CA CYS A 323 38.60 0.12 -14.95
C CYS A 323 38.79 -0.19 -13.45
N TYR A 324 37.71 -0.49 -12.72
CA TYR A 324 37.73 -0.64 -11.24
C TYR A 324 37.17 -1.99 -10.77
N GLY A 325 37.05 -2.97 -11.67
CA GLY A 325 36.59 -4.32 -11.34
C GLY A 325 35.15 -4.39 -10.86
N GLY A 326 34.32 -3.38 -11.17
CA GLY A 326 32.95 -3.30 -10.67
C GLY A 326 32.83 -2.86 -9.21
N ASN A 327 33.88 -2.25 -8.64
CA ASN A 327 33.78 -1.51 -7.40
C ASN A 327 33.25 -0.11 -7.70
N TYR A 328 32.03 0.19 -7.25
CA TYR A 328 31.37 1.45 -7.54
C TYR A 328 31.31 2.29 -6.26
N PRO A 329 31.98 3.45 -6.19
CA PRO A 329 31.74 4.41 -5.12
C PRO A 329 30.26 4.74 -4.99
N PHE A 330 29.78 4.96 -3.77
CA PHE A 330 28.34 5.16 -3.56
C PHE A 330 27.77 6.33 -4.37
N TRP A 331 28.50 7.44 -4.53
CA TRP A 331 28.01 8.58 -5.34
C TRP A 331 27.78 8.23 -6.82
N VAL A 332 28.46 7.22 -7.36
CA VAL A 332 28.22 6.70 -8.71
C VAL A 332 26.96 5.83 -8.73
N LEU A 333 26.78 4.99 -7.70
CA LEU A 333 25.61 4.13 -7.56
C LEU A 333 24.33 4.93 -7.30
N ALA A 334 24.47 6.01 -6.53
CA ALA A 334 23.42 6.93 -6.19
C ALA A 334 22.65 7.37 -7.44
N GLU A 335 23.35 7.61 -8.56
CA GLU A 335 22.76 8.02 -9.84
C GLU A 335 21.91 6.95 -10.55
N VAL A 336 22.03 5.68 -10.17
CA VAL A 336 21.22 4.59 -10.74
C VAL A 336 20.15 4.06 -9.78
N LEU A 337 20.18 4.50 -8.52
CA LEU A 337 19.19 4.20 -7.50
C LEU A 337 17.99 5.14 -7.62
N ASP A 338 16.78 4.61 -7.51
CA ASP A 338 15.58 5.46 -7.39
C ASP A 338 15.31 5.84 -5.92
N PHE A 339 14.41 6.81 -5.73
CA PHE A 339 14.03 7.24 -4.38
C PHE A 339 13.56 6.11 -3.45
N ALA A 340 12.95 5.05 -3.97
CA ALA A 340 12.52 3.93 -3.14
C ALA A 340 13.74 3.16 -2.59
N ASP A 341 14.76 2.97 -3.42
CA ASP A 341 16.00 2.31 -3.03
C ASP A 341 16.74 3.14 -1.97
N ILE A 342 16.80 4.46 -2.12
CA ILE A 342 17.39 5.40 -1.14
C ILE A 342 16.57 5.44 0.15
N SER A 343 15.24 5.50 0.07
CA SER A 343 14.34 5.46 1.24
C SER A 343 14.54 4.18 2.06
N ARG A 344 14.70 3.02 1.39
CA ARG A 344 14.98 1.74 2.06
C ARG A 344 16.38 1.71 2.67
N LEU A 345 17.38 2.23 1.97
CA LEU A 345 18.74 2.31 2.49
C LEU A 345 18.77 3.17 3.77
N TYR A 346 18.14 4.34 3.74
CA TYR A 346 17.99 5.22 4.89
C TYR A 346 17.30 4.53 6.08
N GLU A 347 16.22 3.77 5.85
CA GLU A 347 15.58 2.95 6.90
C GLU A 347 16.55 1.95 7.55
N GLY A 348 17.50 1.43 6.77
CA GLY A 348 18.50 0.46 7.20
C GLY A 348 19.65 1.03 8.02
N LEU A 349 19.93 2.34 7.93
CA LEU A 349 21.03 2.99 8.64
C LEU A 349 20.85 2.96 10.17
N PRO A 350 21.93 2.99 10.95
CA PRO A 350 21.89 3.19 12.40
C PRO A 350 21.08 4.43 12.81
N ALA A 351 20.49 4.40 14.00
CA ALA A 351 19.63 5.50 14.46
C ALA A 351 20.39 6.84 14.64
N SER A 352 21.71 6.80 14.89
CA SER A 352 22.59 7.98 14.91
C SER A 352 22.58 8.66 13.55
N ASP A 353 22.86 7.91 12.50
CA ASP A 353 23.02 8.41 11.14
C ASP A 353 21.69 8.88 10.57
N GLN A 354 20.61 8.14 10.89
CA GLN A 354 19.26 8.58 10.58
C GLN A 354 18.93 9.93 11.22
N ARG A 355 19.45 10.19 12.42
CA ARG A 355 19.26 11.48 13.09
C ARG A 355 20.10 12.56 12.42
N THR A 356 21.39 12.30 12.17
CA THR A 356 22.28 13.23 11.47
C THR A 356 21.68 13.69 10.14
N ILE A 357 21.28 12.75 9.28
CA ILE A 357 20.65 13.07 7.99
C ILE A 357 19.33 13.84 8.19
N ALA A 358 18.51 13.47 9.19
CA ALA A 358 17.26 14.16 9.44
C ALA A 358 17.48 15.62 9.89
N GLU A 359 18.45 15.87 10.77
CA GLU A 359 18.82 17.20 11.25
C GLU A 359 19.40 18.06 10.14
N GLU A 360 20.27 17.50 9.28
CA GLU A 360 20.79 18.17 8.07
C GLU A 360 19.68 18.51 7.05
N MET A 361 18.60 17.74 7.06
CA MET A 361 17.39 18.01 6.27
C MET A 361 16.38 18.92 7.01
N GLY A 362 16.78 19.56 8.12
CA GLY A 362 15.98 20.49 8.90
C GLY A 362 14.90 19.84 9.77
N ILE A 363 15.04 18.57 10.10
CA ILE A 363 14.13 17.83 10.98
C ILE A 363 14.80 17.63 12.34
N VAL A 364 14.74 18.67 13.18
CA VAL A 364 15.27 18.65 14.55
C VAL A 364 14.14 18.38 15.54
N ILE A 365 14.22 17.30 16.32
CA ILE A 365 13.13 16.86 17.20
C ILE A 365 13.41 17.29 18.64
N ASP A 366 12.51 18.06 19.23
CA ASP A 366 12.54 18.29 20.68
C ASP A 366 11.99 17.06 21.42
N LEU A 367 12.90 16.29 22.01
CA LEU A 367 12.54 15.10 22.79
C LEU A 367 11.87 15.45 24.13
N GLY A 368 12.10 16.65 24.68
CA GLY A 368 11.51 17.11 25.94
C GLY A 368 10.00 17.30 25.83
N ALA A 369 9.53 17.77 24.68
CA ALA A 369 8.10 17.92 24.37
C ALA A 369 7.34 16.60 24.13
N LEU A 370 8.03 15.44 24.14
CA LEU A 370 7.44 14.14 23.83
C LEU A 370 7.21 13.28 25.08
N SER A 371 6.16 12.46 25.07
CA SER A 371 5.97 11.41 26.10
C SER A 371 7.11 10.38 26.07
N LYS A 372 7.36 9.70 27.20
CA LYS A 372 8.42 8.66 27.31
C LYS A 372 8.36 7.60 26.20
N ASN A 373 7.16 7.20 25.77
CA ASN A 373 7.00 6.23 24.69
C ASN A 373 7.34 6.83 23.31
N GLN A 374 6.95 8.07 23.05
CA GLN A 374 7.30 8.77 21.81
C GLN A 374 8.81 9.03 21.73
N GLN A 375 9.44 9.47 22.83
CA GLN A 375 10.89 9.61 22.93
C GLN A 375 11.62 8.30 22.60
N ARG A 376 11.19 7.19 23.21
CA ARG A 376 11.78 5.86 22.93
C ARG A 376 11.70 5.51 21.44
N LYS A 377 10.56 5.77 20.80
CA LYS A 377 10.37 5.49 19.36
C LYS A 377 11.28 6.38 18.50
N ALA A 378 11.31 7.69 18.76
CA ALA A 378 12.13 8.64 18.02
C ALA A 378 13.64 8.38 18.18
N LYS A 379 14.09 7.91 19.36
CA LYS A 379 15.47 7.48 19.60
C LYS A 379 15.82 6.17 18.88
N LEU A 380 14.85 5.26 18.76
CA LEU A 380 15.06 3.97 18.11
C LEU A 380 15.12 4.08 16.59
N GLN A 381 14.33 4.96 15.97
CA GLN A 381 14.31 5.19 14.53
C GLN A 381 13.86 6.63 14.27
N SER A 382 14.56 7.33 13.38
CA SER A 382 14.18 8.70 13.01
C SER A 382 12.73 8.74 12.51
N PRO A 383 11.90 9.68 12.99
CA PRO A 383 10.53 9.86 12.48
C PRO A 383 10.48 10.03 10.95
N LEU A 384 11.52 10.63 10.37
CA LEU A 384 11.63 10.89 8.94
C LEU A 384 11.61 9.60 8.09
N VAL A 385 11.93 8.43 8.65
CA VAL A 385 11.89 7.15 7.92
C VAL A 385 10.48 6.85 7.38
N ARG A 386 9.43 7.05 8.20
CA ARG A 386 8.05 6.81 7.75
C ARG A 386 7.57 7.85 6.75
N TRP A 387 8.07 9.07 6.85
CA TRP A 387 7.80 10.13 5.89
C TRP A 387 8.46 9.85 4.54
N MET A 388 9.70 9.36 4.49
CA MET A 388 10.37 8.95 3.25
C MET A 388 9.63 7.78 2.57
N GLU A 389 9.11 6.84 3.35
CA GLU A 389 8.25 5.77 2.84
C GLU A 389 6.95 6.31 2.24
N GLN A 390 6.28 7.23 2.93
CA GLN A 390 5.05 7.86 2.42
C GLN A 390 5.33 8.68 1.15
N LEU A 391 6.43 9.45 1.11
CA LEU A 391 6.88 10.22 -0.05
C LEU A 391 7.19 9.30 -1.25
N THR A 392 7.78 8.13 -1.01
CA THR A 392 8.00 7.12 -2.07
C THR A 392 6.68 6.67 -2.68
N ILE A 393 5.67 6.41 -1.85
CA ILE A 393 4.33 6.03 -2.32
C ILE A 393 3.73 7.16 -3.15
N VAL A 394 3.77 8.40 -2.65
CA VAL A 394 3.19 9.56 -3.33
C VAL A 394 3.90 9.86 -4.67
N ARG A 395 5.24 9.81 -4.68
CA ARG A 395 6.04 9.95 -5.90
C ARG A 395 5.64 8.92 -6.95
N ASN A 396 5.45 7.66 -6.55
CA ASN A 396 5.02 6.60 -7.45
C ASN A 396 3.58 6.79 -7.93
N TYR A 397 2.67 7.27 -7.07
CA TYR A 397 1.33 7.66 -7.50
C TYR A 397 1.39 8.74 -8.58
N CYS A 398 2.24 9.76 -8.41
CA CYS A 398 2.42 10.81 -9.42
C CYS A 398 2.97 10.27 -10.74
N ALA A 399 4.02 9.44 -10.68
CA ALA A 399 4.66 8.82 -11.85
C ALA A 399 3.71 7.89 -12.63
N HIS A 400 2.78 7.24 -11.94
CA HIS A 400 1.72 6.43 -12.57
C HIS A 400 0.43 7.22 -12.85
N HIS A 401 0.48 8.55 -12.72
CA HIS A 401 -0.64 9.46 -12.93
C HIS A 401 -1.91 9.10 -12.14
N ALA A 402 -1.74 8.51 -10.96
CA ALA A 402 -2.81 8.15 -10.05
C ALA A 402 -3.37 9.40 -9.35
N ARG A 403 -4.63 9.32 -8.93
CA ARG A 403 -5.30 10.38 -8.16
C ARG A 403 -4.57 10.59 -6.82
N LEU A 404 -4.27 11.84 -6.44
CA LEU A 404 -3.72 12.17 -5.12
C LEU A 404 -4.81 12.65 -4.17
N TRP A 405 -5.69 13.51 -4.67
CA TRP A 405 -6.83 14.02 -3.91
C TRP A 405 -7.68 12.88 -3.34
N ASN A 406 -8.07 13.03 -2.07
CA ASN A 406 -8.95 12.11 -1.37
C ASN A 406 -8.48 10.64 -1.46
N LYS A 407 -7.18 10.44 -1.25
CA LYS A 407 -6.54 9.13 -1.05
C LYS A 407 -5.95 9.07 0.36
N SER A 408 -5.95 7.88 0.93
CA SER A 408 -5.19 7.55 2.14
C SER A 408 -3.89 6.87 1.71
N PHE A 409 -2.79 7.34 2.28
CA PHE A 409 -1.43 6.85 2.10
C PHE A 409 -0.97 6.06 3.33
N ALA A 410 0.25 5.51 3.30
CA ALA A 410 0.81 4.86 4.48
C ALA A 410 0.87 5.83 5.67
N PRO A 411 0.48 5.41 6.89
CA PRO A 411 0.44 6.31 8.04
C PRO A 411 1.84 6.75 8.46
N ALA A 412 2.03 8.07 8.55
CA ALA A 412 3.27 8.70 9.02
C ALA A 412 3.03 9.37 10.39
N PRO A 413 3.76 8.99 11.46
CA PRO A 413 3.59 9.60 12.78
C PRO A 413 3.93 11.09 12.77
N THR A 414 3.06 11.90 13.38
CA THR A 414 3.20 13.38 13.37
C THR A 414 3.77 13.93 14.67
N ALA A 415 3.59 13.22 15.79
CA ALA A 415 3.90 13.74 17.13
C ALA A 415 5.32 14.30 17.28
N ALA A 416 6.33 13.62 16.73
CA ALA A 416 7.71 14.09 16.79
C ALA A 416 7.95 15.32 15.91
N LEU A 417 7.41 15.35 14.69
CA LEU A 417 7.57 16.50 13.79
C LEU A 417 6.86 17.74 14.37
N ARG A 418 5.68 17.56 14.95
CA ARG A 418 4.89 18.63 15.60
C ARG A 418 5.60 19.34 16.75
N THR A 419 6.77 18.85 17.19
CA THR A 419 7.63 19.59 18.13
C THR A 419 8.27 20.83 17.51
N GLN A 420 8.30 20.91 16.17
CA GLN A 420 8.76 22.10 15.46
C GLN A 420 7.57 22.92 14.94
N PRO A 421 7.61 24.27 15.05
CA PRO A 421 6.48 25.15 14.71
C PRO A 421 5.94 24.99 13.27
N GLN A 422 6.81 24.77 12.29
CA GLN A 422 6.43 24.61 10.89
C GLN A 422 5.55 23.36 10.62
N PHE A 423 5.49 22.43 11.56
CA PHE A 423 4.67 21.23 11.48
C PHE A 423 3.42 21.27 12.36
N ALA A 424 3.11 22.41 12.98
CA ALA A 424 1.96 22.55 13.88
C ALA A 424 0.63 22.15 13.24
N ALA A 425 0.47 22.40 11.93
CA ALA A 425 -0.72 22.08 11.15
C ALA A 425 -0.87 20.58 10.78
N LEU A 426 0.14 19.73 11.03
CA LEU A 426 -0.01 18.29 10.83
C LEU A 426 -1.07 17.72 11.77
N PRO A 427 -1.88 16.72 11.40
CA PRO A 427 -2.89 16.16 12.30
C PRO A 427 -2.29 15.50 13.55
N GLU A 428 -3.07 15.36 14.61
CA GLU A 428 -2.65 14.54 15.76
C GLU A 428 -2.55 13.05 15.41
N GLY A 429 -1.62 12.35 16.04
CA GLY A 429 -1.39 10.92 15.81
C GLY A 429 -0.59 10.65 14.53
N GLN A 430 -1.28 10.52 13.40
CA GLN A 430 -0.67 10.14 12.12
C GLN A 430 -1.29 10.90 10.93
N SER A 431 -0.47 11.16 9.92
CA SER A 431 -0.92 11.70 8.64
C SER A 431 -1.00 10.61 7.58
N GLU A 432 -2.09 10.60 6.83
CA GLU A 432 -2.34 9.69 5.71
C GLU A 432 -2.81 10.45 4.46
N GLN A 433 -2.86 11.78 4.49
CA GLN A 433 -3.48 12.58 3.43
C GLN A 433 -2.45 13.53 2.81
N VAL A 434 -2.80 14.04 1.62
CA VAL A 434 -1.88 14.83 0.80
C VAL A 434 -1.42 16.10 1.51
N PHE A 435 -2.22 16.72 2.36
CA PHE A 435 -1.80 17.91 3.12
C PHE A 435 -0.54 17.65 3.94
N GLY A 436 -0.49 16.58 4.72
CA GLY A 436 0.70 16.30 5.54
C GLY A 436 1.94 15.99 4.70
N VAL A 437 1.75 15.34 3.54
CA VAL A 437 2.82 15.12 2.56
C VAL A 437 3.37 16.47 2.07
N LEU A 438 2.49 17.39 1.68
CA LEU A 438 2.87 18.72 1.19
C LEU A 438 3.56 19.55 2.27
N THR A 439 3.12 19.46 3.54
CA THR A 439 3.76 20.13 4.67
C THR A 439 5.19 19.62 4.88
N VAL A 440 5.40 18.31 4.88
CA VAL A 440 6.74 17.74 5.04
C VAL A 440 7.62 18.06 3.83
N MET A 441 7.09 17.95 2.61
CA MET A 441 7.82 18.34 1.41
C MET A 441 8.22 19.82 1.44
N SER A 442 7.32 20.72 1.85
CA SER A 442 7.61 22.16 1.96
C SER A 442 8.84 22.41 2.84
N SER A 443 8.88 21.81 4.03
CA SER A 443 10.01 21.94 4.94
C SER A 443 11.31 21.41 4.34
N LEU A 444 11.29 20.19 3.79
CA LEU A 444 12.48 19.57 3.18
C LEU A 444 12.99 20.36 1.96
N ILE A 445 12.10 20.88 1.12
CA ILE A 445 12.45 21.66 -0.07
C ILE A 445 13.04 23.01 0.32
N ARG A 446 12.58 23.65 1.39
CA ARG A 446 13.17 24.92 1.87
C ARG A 446 14.62 24.75 2.31
N VAL A 447 14.97 23.59 2.85
CA VAL A 447 16.35 23.24 3.21
C VAL A 447 17.17 22.90 1.97
N ALA A 448 16.63 22.07 1.07
CA ALA A 448 17.34 21.65 -0.15
C ALA A 448 17.52 22.77 -1.18
N SER A 449 16.59 23.73 -1.21
CA SER A 449 16.55 24.82 -2.19
C SER A 449 16.06 26.11 -1.51
N PRO A 450 16.96 26.84 -0.82
CA PRO A 450 16.63 28.14 -0.23
C PRO A 450 16.03 29.09 -1.28
N GLY A 451 15.06 29.91 -0.87
CA GLY A 451 14.36 30.84 -1.78
C GLY A 451 13.33 30.18 -2.72
N THR A 452 13.05 28.88 -2.58
CA THR A 452 12.03 28.20 -3.39
C THR A 452 10.65 28.84 -3.29
N THR A 453 9.98 28.96 -4.45
CA THR A 453 8.58 29.43 -4.54
C THR A 453 7.58 28.28 -4.46
N TRP A 454 8.04 27.03 -4.31
CA TRP A 454 7.22 25.83 -4.37
C TRP A 454 6.04 25.84 -3.37
N PRO A 455 6.23 26.16 -2.07
CA PRO A 455 5.12 26.20 -1.12
C PRO A 455 4.02 27.17 -1.54
N ALA A 456 4.41 28.35 -2.05
CA ALA A 456 3.47 29.36 -2.53
C ALA A 456 2.71 28.92 -3.79
N LYS A 457 3.35 28.16 -4.69
CA LYS A 457 2.68 27.56 -5.87
C LYS A 457 1.63 26.53 -5.43
N VAL A 458 1.95 25.68 -4.46
CA VAL A 458 1.02 24.69 -3.91
C VAL A 458 -0.16 25.37 -3.20
N THR A 459 0.11 26.33 -2.31
CA THR A 459 -0.95 27.13 -1.67
C THR A 459 -1.87 27.76 -2.71
N ARG A 460 -1.30 28.37 -3.75
CA ARG A 460 -2.08 29.01 -4.82
C ARG A 460 -2.98 28.02 -5.55
N LEU A 461 -2.47 26.84 -5.89
CA LEU A 461 -3.25 25.78 -6.52
C LEU A 461 -4.41 25.33 -5.62
N ILE A 462 -4.14 25.08 -4.34
CA ILE A 462 -5.17 24.69 -3.38
C ILE A 462 -6.26 25.77 -3.31
N ARG A 463 -5.88 27.04 -3.15
CA ARG A 463 -6.82 28.15 -3.01
C ARG A 463 -7.63 28.45 -4.26
N ARG A 464 -7.04 28.33 -5.45
CA ARG A 464 -7.69 28.73 -6.71
C ARG A 464 -8.43 27.59 -7.40
N ASP A 465 -7.92 26.37 -7.32
CA ASP A 465 -8.44 25.25 -8.11
C ASP A 465 -9.15 24.17 -7.26
N PHE A 466 -8.74 23.96 -5.99
CA PHE A 466 -9.36 22.94 -5.13
C PHE A 466 -10.49 23.50 -4.27
N LEU A 467 -10.22 24.52 -3.43
CA LEU A 467 -11.18 24.99 -2.44
C LEU A 467 -12.47 25.61 -3.02
N PRO A 468 -12.44 26.29 -4.19
CA PRO A 468 -13.67 26.77 -4.82
C PRO A 468 -14.52 25.66 -5.47
N ASN A 469 -13.97 24.46 -5.65
CA ASN A 469 -14.67 23.38 -6.32
C ASN A 469 -15.70 22.72 -5.38
N PRO A 470 -16.99 22.63 -5.76
CA PRO A 470 -18.06 22.15 -4.87
C PRO A 470 -17.91 20.66 -4.49
N LEU A 471 -17.11 19.90 -5.22
CA LEU A 471 -16.84 18.48 -4.93
C LEU A 471 -15.75 18.28 -3.87
N VAL A 472 -15.09 19.36 -3.45
CA VAL A 472 -13.95 19.34 -2.53
C VAL A 472 -14.38 19.84 -1.15
N SER A 473 -14.13 19.00 -0.14
CA SER A 473 -14.08 19.45 1.25
C SER A 473 -12.61 19.64 1.66
N PRO A 474 -12.24 20.68 2.44
CA PRO A 474 -10.88 20.82 2.97
C PRO A 474 -10.36 19.55 3.66
N THR A 475 -11.22 18.84 4.38
CA THR A 475 -10.85 17.59 5.09
C THR A 475 -10.52 16.45 4.14
N SER A 476 -10.98 16.48 2.88
CA SER A 476 -10.61 15.48 1.86
C SER A 476 -9.16 15.61 1.38
N LEU A 477 -8.56 16.78 1.56
CA LEU A 477 -7.13 17.03 1.37
C LEU A 477 -6.32 16.78 2.65
N GLY A 478 -7.00 16.73 3.81
CA GLY A 478 -6.39 16.69 5.14
C GLY A 478 -6.01 18.07 5.68
N ILE A 479 -6.60 19.13 5.13
CA ILE A 479 -6.38 20.51 5.58
C ILE A 479 -7.10 20.69 6.93
N PRO A 480 -6.41 21.17 7.98
CA PRO A 480 -7.03 21.46 9.26
C PRO A 480 -7.81 22.79 9.20
N PRO A 481 -8.82 23.01 10.07
CA PRO A 481 -9.67 24.21 10.04
C PRO A 481 -8.91 25.53 10.23
N ASP A 482 -7.80 25.49 10.95
CA ASP A 482 -6.95 26.62 11.32
C ASP A 482 -5.77 26.84 10.35
N TRP A 483 -5.78 26.17 9.19
CA TRP A 483 -4.72 26.36 8.19
C TRP A 483 -4.69 27.79 7.66
N ASN A 484 -3.60 28.50 7.92
CA ASN A 484 -3.37 29.89 7.55
C ASN A 484 -2.87 30.10 6.10
N TYR A 485 -3.10 29.12 5.21
CA TYR A 485 -2.60 29.13 3.83
C TYR A 485 -1.08 29.13 3.67
N SER A 486 -0.34 28.81 4.73
CA SER A 486 1.12 28.68 4.69
C SER A 486 1.57 27.23 4.93
N PHE A 487 2.68 26.87 4.30
CA PHE A 487 3.39 25.59 4.46
C PHE A 487 4.85 25.83 4.83
#